data_AF-A0A6P5U1I5-F1
#
_entry.id   AF-A0A6P5U1I5-F1
#
_cell.length_a   1.000
_cell.length_b   1.000
_cell.length_c   1.000
_cell.angle_alpha   90.00
_cell.angle_beta   90.00
_cell.angle_gamma   90.00
#
_symmetry.space_group_name_H-M   'P 1'
#
loop_
_entity.id
_entity.type
_entity.pdbx_description
1 polymer ?
#
loop_
_entity_poly.entity_id
_entity_poly.type
_entity_poly.pdbx_seq_one_letter_code
_entity_poly.pdbx_strand_id
1 'polypeptide(L)'
;MQNEKSLLELTHLLVEKDYSWMASREDDVRRDDDRNHTPLLIAARNGISEIVKKMLELHPQSVEAHDIDEQQNILHVAIMHRWMEIFKLIKKSKSITSRMAMKIDNNGNTILHQAATMVYYSADTQRLGGPALQLQDELRWMAVSVMSYVIN
;
A
#
# COMPACT_ATOMS: atom_id res chain seq x y z
N MET A 1 -19.85 -43.89 -43.83
CA MET A 1 -20.47 -42.68 -43.25
C MET A 1 -19.98 -42.45 -41.80
N GLN A 2 -18.66 -42.50 -41.55
CA GLN A 2 -18.12 -42.44 -40.17
C GLN A 2 -17.31 -41.16 -39.87
N ASN A 3 -17.01 -40.33 -40.88
CA ASN A 3 -16.01 -39.26 -40.73
C ASN A 3 -16.58 -37.87 -40.42
N GLU A 4 -17.88 -37.62 -40.61
CA GLU A 4 -18.48 -36.31 -40.28
C GLU A 4 -18.78 -36.15 -38.78
N LYS A 5 -19.07 -37.26 -38.08
CA LYS A 5 -19.33 -37.21 -36.62
C LYS A 5 -18.09 -36.84 -35.82
N SER A 6 -16.91 -37.31 -36.24
CA SER A 6 -15.64 -37.03 -35.54
C SER A 6 -15.21 -35.57 -35.66
N LEU A 7 -15.51 -34.89 -36.77
CA LEU A 7 -15.16 -33.48 -36.92
C LEU A 7 -16.00 -32.61 -35.99
N LEU A 8 -17.30 -32.90 -35.87
CA LEU A 8 -18.20 -32.17 -34.97
C LEU A 8 -17.79 -32.38 -33.50
N GLU A 9 -17.47 -33.62 -33.11
CA GLU A 9 -16.95 -33.96 -31.78
C GLU A 9 -15.64 -33.23 -31.47
N LEU A 10 -14.69 -33.21 -32.43
CA LEU A 10 -13.43 -32.51 -32.25
C LEU A 10 -13.61 -30.99 -32.20
N THR A 11 -14.52 -30.42 -32.99
CA THR A 11 -14.83 -28.98 -32.89
C THR A 11 -15.46 -28.63 -31.56
N HIS A 12 -16.35 -29.47 -31.02
CA HIS A 12 -16.96 -29.25 -29.71
C HIS A 12 -15.92 -29.35 -28.59
N LEU A 13 -15.01 -30.33 -28.67
CA LEU A 13 -13.92 -30.52 -27.72
C LEU A 13 -12.89 -29.36 -27.76
N LEU A 14 -12.57 -28.87 -28.96
CA LEU A 14 -11.67 -27.73 -29.14
C LEU A 14 -12.28 -26.44 -28.59
N VAL A 15 -13.56 -26.19 -28.88
CA VAL A 15 -14.32 -25.06 -28.33
C VAL A 15 -14.36 -25.16 -26.80
N GLU A 16 -14.69 -26.31 -26.23
CA GLU A 16 -14.76 -26.51 -24.78
C GLU A 16 -13.39 -26.32 -24.08
N LYS A 17 -12.29 -26.74 -24.72
CA LYS A 17 -10.94 -26.58 -24.17
C LYS A 17 -10.33 -25.19 -24.36
N ASP A 18 -10.67 -24.46 -25.43
CA ASP A 18 -10.17 -23.10 -25.66
C ASP A 18 -10.81 -22.07 -24.72
N TYR A 19 -11.96 -22.34 -24.11
CA TYR A 19 -12.54 -21.43 -23.10
C TYR A 19 -12.09 -21.75 -21.66
N SER A 20 -11.32 -22.82 -21.44
CA SER A 20 -10.82 -23.21 -20.11
C SER A 20 -9.85 -22.19 -19.50
N TRP A 21 -9.06 -21.47 -20.31
CA TRP A 21 -8.16 -20.42 -19.79
C TRP A 21 -8.88 -19.09 -19.52
N MET A 22 -10.09 -18.92 -20.06
CA MET A 22 -10.93 -17.75 -19.79
C MET A 22 -11.68 -17.88 -18.45
N ALA A 23 -12.02 -19.11 -18.03
CA ALA A 23 -12.73 -19.38 -16.78
C ALA A 23 -11.84 -19.37 -15.51
N SER A 24 -10.53 -19.16 -15.64
CA SER A 24 -9.59 -19.12 -14.49
C SER A 24 -8.85 -17.78 -14.34
N ARG A 25 -9.38 -16.68 -14.89
CA ARG A 25 -8.84 -15.33 -14.69
C ARG A 25 -9.83 -14.34 -14.07
N GLU A 26 -10.84 -14.84 -13.37
CA GLU A 26 -11.75 -14.02 -12.56
C GLU A 26 -11.41 -14.04 -11.06
N ASP A 27 -10.17 -14.36 -10.69
CA ASP A 27 -9.65 -14.08 -9.34
C ASP A 27 -8.45 -13.12 -9.44
N ASP A 28 -8.60 -11.98 -8.74
CA ASP A 28 -7.58 -11.01 -8.31
C ASP A 28 -6.99 -9.99 -9.31
N VAL A 29 -7.81 -9.44 -10.20
CA VAL A 29 -7.67 -8.01 -10.52
C VAL A 29 -8.91 -7.27 -10.02
N ARG A 30 -9.10 -7.28 -8.69
CA ARG A 30 -9.80 -6.17 -8.06
C ARG A 30 -9.07 -4.92 -8.49
N ARG A 31 -9.68 -4.12 -9.36
CA ARG A 31 -9.21 -2.77 -9.63
C ARG A 31 -9.24 -2.06 -8.28
N ASP A 32 -8.07 -1.89 -7.70
CA ASP A 32 -7.84 -1.19 -6.44
C ASP A 32 -8.22 0.31 -6.46
N ASP A 33 -8.85 0.75 -7.56
CA ASP A 33 -9.06 2.13 -7.93
C ASP A 33 -10.48 2.63 -7.59
N ASP A 34 -11.36 1.76 -7.09
CA ASP A 34 -12.65 2.16 -6.49
C ASP A 34 -12.52 2.53 -5.00
N ARG A 35 -11.29 2.51 -4.46
CA ARG A 35 -11.04 2.97 -3.09
C ARG A 35 -11.16 4.49 -3.05
N ASN A 36 -11.93 5.01 -2.10
CA ASN A 36 -12.23 6.43 -1.94
C ASN A 36 -11.02 7.23 -1.38
N HIS A 37 -9.89 7.14 -2.06
CA HIS A 37 -8.66 7.81 -1.69
C HIS A 37 -8.75 9.31 -1.96
N THR A 38 -8.23 10.09 -1.03
CA THR A 38 -7.94 11.49 -1.33
C THR A 38 -6.77 11.60 -2.33
N PRO A 39 -6.74 12.62 -3.21
CA PRO A 39 -5.63 12.82 -4.14
C PRO A 39 -4.24 12.85 -3.48
N LEU A 40 -4.18 13.32 -2.23
CA LEU A 40 -2.98 13.31 -1.41
C LEU A 40 -2.50 11.89 -1.09
N LEU A 41 -3.42 10.98 -0.73
CA LEU A 41 -3.09 9.59 -0.44
C LEU A 41 -2.71 8.81 -1.70
N ILE A 42 -3.32 9.13 -2.85
CA ILE A 42 -2.93 8.53 -4.14
C ILE A 42 -1.48 8.92 -4.47
N ALA A 43 -1.13 10.21 -4.36
CA ALA A 43 0.24 10.66 -4.57
C ALA A 43 1.21 10.00 -3.57
N ALA A 44 0.78 9.83 -2.32
CA ALA A 44 1.59 9.20 -1.29
C ALA A 44 1.80 7.69 -1.53
N ARG A 45 0.78 6.94 -1.95
CA ARG A 45 0.88 5.50 -2.30
C ARG A 45 1.88 5.30 -3.44
N ASN A 46 1.83 6.17 -4.44
CA ASN A 46 2.75 6.15 -5.58
C ASN A 46 4.16 6.71 -5.28
N GLY A 47 4.43 7.19 -4.06
CA GLY A 47 5.75 7.70 -3.69
C GLY A 47 6.13 9.05 -4.30
N ILE A 48 5.19 9.79 -4.89
CA ILE A 48 5.47 11.03 -5.63
C ILE A 48 5.56 12.21 -4.64
N SER A 49 6.71 12.31 -3.98
CA SER A 49 6.96 13.26 -2.89
C SER A 49 6.77 14.73 -3.28
N GLU A 50 7.03 15.09 -4.54
CA GLU A 50 6.91 16.43 -5.11
C GLU A 50 5.45 16.89 -5.14
N ILE A 51 4.54 16.00 -5.54
CA ILE A 51 3.10 16.28 -5.56
C ILE A 51 2.59 16.39 -4.12
N VAL A 52 2.98 15.46 -3.25
CA VAL A 52 2.62 15.51 -1.82
C VAL A 52 3.05 16.83 -1.20
N LYS A 53 4.30 17.24 -1.43
CA LYS A 53 4.82 18.53 -0.95
C LYS A 53 3.99 19.69 -1.47
N LYS A 54 3.70 19.73 -2.77
CA LYS A 54 2.94 20.83 -3.39
C LYS A 54 1.51 20.91 -2.85
N MET A 55 0.86 19.78 -2.65
CA MET A 55 -0.48 19.71 -2.05
C MET A 55 -0.51 20.19 -0.61
N LEU A 56 0.49 19.80 0.20
CA LEU A 56 0.61 20.25 1.59
C LEU A 56 0.95 21.74 1.70
N GLU A 57 1.67 22.32 0.72
CA GLU A 57 1.91 23.77 0.65
C GLU A 57 0.65 24.56 0.31
N LEU A 58 -0.17 24.07 -0.62
CA LEU A 58 -1.42 24.72 -1.03
C LEU A 58 -2.54 24.54 0.00
N HIS A 59 -2.62 23.36 0.60
CA HIS A 59 -3.70 22.95 1.49
C HIS A 59 -3.13 22.17 2.69
N PRO A 60 -2.54 22.84 3.69
CA PRO A 60 -1.94 22.19 4.86
C PRO A 60 -2.90 21.28 5.62
N GLN A 61 -4.20 21.62 5.66
CA GLN A 61 -5.26 20.83 6.30
C GLN A 61 -5.47 19.45 5.68
N SER A 62 -5.04 19.25 4.43
CA SER A 62 -5.18 17.96 3.72
C SER A 62 -4.37 16.83 4.37
N VAL A 63 -3.36 17.16 5.20
CA VAL A 63 -2.54 16.17 5.93
C VAL A 63 -3.38 15.25 6.83
N GLU A 64 -4.53 15.72 7.30
CA GLU A 64 -5.43 14.95 8.18
C GLU A 64 -6.41 14.06 7.42
N ALA A 65 -6.36 14.11 6.09
CA ALA A 65 -7.12 13.21 5.25
C ALA A 65 -6.78 11.76 5.58
N HIS A 66 -7.81 10.93 5.49
CA HIS A 66 -7.71 9.49 5.62
C HIS A 66 -8.52 8.86 4.50
N ASP A 67 -8.13 7.65 4.14
CA ASP A 67 -8.92 6.82 3.25
C ASP A 67 -10.24 6.44 3.94
N ILE A 68 -11.35 6.45 3.20
CA ILE A 68 -12.66 6.15 3.79
C ILE A 68 -12.81 4.65 4.06
N ASP A 69 -12.24 3.81 3.19
CA ASP A 69 -12.47 2.37 3.17
C ASP A 69 -11.54 1.61 4.13
N GLU A 70 -10.30 2.08 4.29
CA GLU A 70 -9.28 1.49 5.17
C GLU A 70 -9.02 2.35 6.40
N GLN A 71 -9.54 3.59 6.46
CA GLN A 71 -9.26 4.55 7.54
C GLN A 71 -7.77 4.88 7.70
N GLN A 72 -6.97 4.62 6.66
CA GLN A 72 -5.54 4.89 6.64
C GLN A 72 -5.27 6.36 6.42
N ASN A 73 -4.46 6.95 7.29
CA ASN A 73 -3.91 8.28 7.07
C ASN A 73 -2.59 8.22 6.28
N ILE A 74 -2.07 9.40 5.90
CA ILE A 74 -0.84 9.49 5.11
C ILE A 74 0.40 8.92 5.82
N LEU A 75 0.42 8.83 7.17
CA LEU A 75 1.52 8.17 7.89
C LEU A 75 1.46 6.65 7.74
N HIS A 76 0.27 6.04 7.79
CA HIS A 76 0.11 4.61 7.53
C HIS A 76 0.66 4.28 6.14
N VAL A 77 0.23 5.03 5.12
CA VAL A 77 0.69 4.85 3.74
C VAL A 77 2.20 5.07 3.59
N ALA A 78 2.73 6.19 4.10
CA ALA A 78 4.15 6.51 3.95
C ALA A 78 5.06 5.47 4.62
N ILE A 79 4.64 4.95 5.78
CA ILE A 79 5.39 3.92 6.51
C ILE A 79 5.25 2.57 5.83
N MET A 80 4.02 2.14 5.51
CA MET A 80 3.72 0.88 4.85
C MET A 80 4.56 0.69 3.57
N HIS A 81 4.68 1.75 2.75
CA HIS A 81 5.43 1.73 1.49
C HIS A 81 6.90 2.21 1.61
N ARG A 82 7.39 2.49 2.82
CA ARG A 82 8.77 2.96 3.08
C ARG A 82 9.17 4.24 2.32
N TRP A 83 8.21 5.13 2.08
CA TRP A 83 8.46 6.42 1.44
C TRP A 83 9.05 7.43 2.43
N MET A 84 10.36 7.31 2.67
CA MET A 84 11.09 8.12 3.64
C MET A 84 10.99 9.63 3.37
N GLU A 85 11.02 10.05 2.10
CA GLU A 85 10.89 11.49 1.76
C GLU A 85 9.51 12.04 2.13
N ILE A 86 8.45 11.26 1.91
CA ILE A 86 7.09 11.64 2.31
C ILE A 86 6.97 11.68 3.84
N PHE A 87 7.54 10.70 4.55
CA PHE A 87 7.57 10.70 6.01
C PHE A 87 8.28 11.95 6.57
N LYS A 88 9.42 12.33 5.99
CA LYS A 88 10.15 13.55 6.38
C LYS A 88 9.32 14.82 6.15
N LEU A 89 8.53 14.88 5.07
CA LEU A 89 7.65 16.02 4.80
C LEU A 89 6.58 16.18 5.89
N ILE A 90 5.93 15.08 6.28
CA ILE A 90 4.84 15.09 7.27
C ILE A 90 5.38 15.40 8.68
N LYS A 91 6.55 14.83 9.02
CA LYS A 91 7.21 14.98 10.33
C LYS A 91 7.53 16.43 10.70
N LYS A 92 7.56 17.36 9.75
CA LYS A 92 7.81 18.79 10.03
C LYS A 92 6.82 19.40 11.02
N SER A 93 5.58 18.91 11.08
CA SER A 93 4.57 19.36 12.04
C SER A 93 4.38 18.36 13.17
N LYS A 94 5.07 18.58 14.30
CA LYS A 94 5.09 17.67 15.46
C LYS A 94 3.71 17.37 16.04
N SER A 95 2.87 18.40 16.22
CA SER A 95 1.54 18.26 16.83
C SER A 95 0.60 17.41 15.97
N ILE A 96 0.57 17.69 14.66
CA ILE A 96 -0.24 16.95 13.69
C ILE A 96 0.24 15.50 13.59
N THR A 97 1.56 15.31 13.50
CA THR A 97 2.17 13.98 13.38
C THR A 97 1.85 13.11 14.59
N SER A 98 1.95 13.65 15.82
CA SER A 98 1.68 12.89 17.05
C SER A 98 0.22 12.42 17.12
N ARG A 99 -0.75 13.31 16.84
CA ARG A 99 -2.17 12.92 16.83
C ARG A 99 -2.49 11.90 15.75
N MET A 100 -1.90 12.03 14.56
CA MET A 100 -2.13 11.07 13.47
C MET A 100 -1.47 9.71 13.73
N ALA A 101 -0.32 9.69 14.40
CA ALA A 101 0.37 8.45 14.77
C ALA A 101 -0.44 7.59 15.76
N MET A 102 -1.33 8.20 16.55
CA MET A 102 -2.22 7.50 17.48
C MET A 102 -3.48 6.92 16.81
N LYS A 103 -3.77 7.26 15.54
CA LYS A 103 -4.92 6.68 14.83
C LYS A 103 -4.64 5.23 14.46
N ILE A 104 -5.71 4.43 14.45
CA ILE A 104 -5.73 3.06 13.95
C ILE A 104 -6.46 3.03 12.60
N ASP A 105 -6.10 2.08 11.74
CA ASP A 105 -6.84 1.76 10.53
C ASP A 105 -8.04 0.84 10.83
N ASN A 106 -8.84 0.51 9.81
CA ASN A 106 -10.02 -0.35 9.95
C ASN A 106 -9.70 -1.79 10.37
N ASN A 107 -8.45 -2.22 10.23
CA ASN A 107 -7.97 -3.51 10.71
C ASN A 107 -7.44 -3.43 12.15
N GLY A 108 -7.52 -2.27 12.80
CA GLY A 108 -6.98 -2.04 14.14
C GLY A 108 -5.45 -1.88 14.16
N ASN A 109 -4.81 -1.73 13.00
CA ASN A 109 -3.36 -1.56 12.92
C ASN A 109 -2.99 -0.10 13.21
N THR A 110 -1.94 0.07 14.01
CA THR A 110 -1.26 1.35 14.18
C THR A 110 -0.14 1.51 13.14
N ILE A 111 0.45 2.71 13.06
CA ILE A 111 1.64 2.94 12.25
C ILE A 111 2.81 1.99 12.57
N LEU A 112 2.88 1.45 13.81
CA LEU A 112 3.90 0.49 14.20
C LEU A 112 3.65 -0.90 13.61
N HIS A 113 2.38 -1.30 13.49
CA HIS A 113 2.02 -2.54 12.78
C HIS A 113 2.36 -2.41 11.29
N GLN A 114 2.15 -1.23 10.71
CA GLN A 114 2.53 -0.95 9.32
C GLN A 114 4.06 -0.94 9.12
N ALA A 115 4.81 -0.46 10.11
CA ALA A 115 6.27 -0.56 10.11
C ALA A 115 6.76 -2.02 10.18
N ALA A 116 6.03 -2.91 10.85
CA ALA A 116 6.37 -4.33 10.90
C ALA A 116 5.99 -5.10 9.62
N THR A 117 5.11 -4.54 8.79
CA THR A 117 4.60 -5.20 7.59
C THR A 117 5.65 -5.24 6.48
N MET A 118 5.77 -6.41 5.83
CA MET A 118 6.80 -6.69 4.81
C MET A 118 6.28 -6.76 3.37
N VAL A 119 4.99 -6.51 3.17
CA VAL A 119 4.30 -6.66 1.88
C VAL A 119 4.89 -5.80 0.77
N TYR A 120 5.44 -4.63 1.12
CA TYR A 120 5.95 -3.65 0.14
C TYR A 120 7.47 -3.56 0.08
N TYR A 121 8.18 -4.57 0.58
CA TYR A 121 9.64 -4.65 0.41
C TYR A 121 9.96 -4.93 -1.05
N SER A 122 10.88 -4.16 -1.63
CA SER A 122 11.40 -4.46 -2.96
C SER A 122 12.18 -5.78 -2.94
N ALA A 123 12.20 -6.51 -4.06
CA ALA A 123 12.99 -7.74 -4.17
C ALA A 123 14.49 -7.53 -3.86
N ASP A 124 14.99 -6.31 -4.10
CA ASP A 124 16.37 -5.91 -3.79
C ASP A 124 16.60 -5.68 -2.28
N THR A 125 15.60 -5.23 -1.54
CA THR A 125 15.70 -5.05 -0.07
C THR A 125 15.60 -6.36 0.70
N GLN A 126 14.94 -7.40 0.16
CA GLN A 126 14.97 -8.75 0.73
C GLN A 126 16.37 -9.40 0.67
N ARG A 127 17.25 -8.95 -0.23
CA ARG A 127 18.57 -9.55 -0.47
C ARG A 127 19.71 -8.99 0.39
N LEU A 128 19.60 -7.76 0.89
CA LEU A 128 20.72 -7.06 1.55
C LEU A 128 20.89 -7.41 3.04
N GLY A 129 19.92 -8.12 3.60
CA GLY A 129 19.86 -8.56 4.99
C GLY A 129 18.43 -8.98 5.23
N GLY A 130 18.19 -10.20 5.69
CA GLY A 130 16.83 -10.75 5.77
C GLY A 130 15.85 -9.77 6.46
N PRO A 131 14.53 -9.88 6.21
CA PRO A 131 13.56 -8.84 6.55
C PRO A 131 13.60 -8.32 8.00
N ALA A 132 14.06 -9.15 8.94
CA ALA A 132 14.28 -8.79 10.34
C ALA A 132 15.42 -7.76 10.56
N LEU A 133 16.52 -7.82 9.81
CA LEU A 133 17.66 -6.91 9.95
C LEU A 133 17.31 -5.51 9.44
N GLN A 134 16.61 -5.45 8.31
CA GLN A 134 16.10 -4.19 7.76
C GLN A 134 15.03 -3.58 8.67
N LEU A 135 14.10 -4.38 9.22
CA LEU A 135 13.16 -3.91 10.24
C LEU A 135 13.90 -3.37 11.48
N GLN A 136 15.03 -3.97 11.86
CA GLN A 136 15.80 -3.51 13.02
C GLN A 136 16.45 -2.14 12.78
N ASP A 137 17.00 -1.88 11.59
CA ASP A 137 17.52 -0.56 11.22
C ASP A 137 16.39 0.46 11.02
N GLU A 138 15.24 0.02 10.52
CA GLU A 138 14.05 0.87 10.37
C GLU A 138 13.44 1.27 11.71
N LEU A 139 13.32 0.32 12.63
CA LEU A 139 12.92 0.57 14.00
C LEU A 139 13.89 1.51 14.72
N ARG A 140 15.20 1.51 14.41
CA ARG A 140 16.14 2.45 15.05
C ARG A 140 15.81 3.90 14.72
N TRP A 141 15.56 4.24 13.46
CA TRP A 141 15.24 5.64 13.12
C TRP A 141 13.77 6.00 13.39
N MET A 142 12.84 5.02 13.37
CA MET A 142 11.45 5.23 13.78
C MET A 142 11.32 5.37 15.31
N ALA A 143 11.94 4.50 16.11
CA ALA A 143 11.85 4.53 17.57
C ALA A 143 12.56 5.75 18.17
N VAL A 144 13.71 6.17 17.66
CA VAL A 144 14.35 7.44 18.08
C VAL A 144 13.47 8.64 17.76
N SER A 145 12.66 8.55 16.69
CA SER A 145 11.74 9.60 16.29
C SER A 145 10.37 9.53 16.98
N VAL A 146 9.94 8.38 17.51
CA VAL A 146 8.63 8.17 18.16
C VAL A 146 8.76 8.24 19.69
N MET A 147 9.86 7.74 20.27
CA MET A 147 10.11 7.82 21.72
C MET A 147 10.35 9.26 22.22
N SER A 148 10.73 10.20 21.35
CA SER A 148 10.78 11.62 21.73
C SER A 148 9.39 12.23 22.00
N TYR A 149 8.30 11.51 21.72
CA TYR A 149 6.92 11.97 21.89
C TYR A 149 6.20 11.31 23.07
N VAL A 150 6.77 10.28 23.71
CA VAL A 150 6.12 9.54 24.81
C VAL A 150 6.63 9.99 26.19
N ILE A 151 7.73 10.75 26.25
CA ILE A 151 8.37 11.21 27.52
C ILE A 151 8.52 12.75 27.56
N ASN A 152 7.59 13.52 26.99
CA ASN A 152 7.44 14.96 27.31
C ASN A 152 6.03 15.45 27.06
#